data_AF-A0A949FCE4-F1
#
_entry.id   AF-A0A949FCE4-F1
#
_cell.length_a   1.000
_cell.length_b   1.000
_cell.length_c   1.000
_cell.angle_alpha   90.00
_cell.angle_beta   90.00
_cell.angle_gamma   90.00
#
_symmetry.space_group_name_H-M   'P 1'
#
loop_
_entity.id
_entity.type
_entity.pdbx_description
1 polymer ?
#
loop_
_entity_poly.entity_id
_entity_poly.type
_entity_poly.pdbx_seq_one_letter_code
_entity_poly.pdbx_strand_id
1 'polypeptide(L)'
;MKLTDAQIERYSRQLILPNIGGKGQEKILNAKVLVIGAGGLGSPASLYLASAGVGKIGIVDSDKVEVNNLQRQIVHSTSTVGKPKVDSAKERLNAINPEIEIVPFNLRLTSANIMDIIKDYDIVVDGSDNFPTRFLVNDACVLAKKPLSHGGIFRFDGQAITILPGESACYRCLFPEPPPPGLVPSCQEAGILGVVAGIIGTIQANEVLKYILKTGDLLTGRLLVFNALDSSFRQVKVPKDPNCPVCGKNPTVTELIDYEQFCQVKPRSAAGGSDG
;
A
#
# COMPACT_ATOMS: atom_id res chain seq x y z
N MET A 1 11.93 -25.36 1.19
CA MET A 1 11.33 -26.12 0.06
C MET A 1 12.32 -26.04 -1.09
N LYS A 2 12.78 -27.15 -1.65
CA LYS A 2 13.77 -27.08 -2.73
C LYS A 2 13.15 -26.41 -3.97
N LEU A 3 13.84 -25.43 -4.55
CA LEU A 3 13.42 -24.79 -5.80
C LEU A 3 13.37 -25.79 -6.95
N THR A 4 12.37 -25.66 -7.83
CA THR A 4 12.31 -26.43 -9.08
C THR A 4 13.32 -25.90 -10.10
N ASP A 5 13.65 -26.67 -11.13
CA ASP A 5 14.57 -26.21 -12.19
C ASP A 5 14.02 -24.98 -12.92
N ALA A 6 12.70 -24.93 -13.17
CA ALA A 6 12.03 -23.77 -13.75
C ALA A 6 12.14 -22.52 -12.86
N GLN A 7 12.02 -22.69 -11.53
CA GLN A 7 12.22 -21.59 -10.58
C GLN A 7 13.68 -21.14 -10.53
N ILE A 8 14.62 -22.07 -10.61
CA ILE A 8 16.05 -21.76 -10.66
C ILE A 8 16.37 -20.93 -11.91
N GLU A 9 15.84 -21.31 -13.07
CA GLU A 9 15.99 -20.55 -14.31
C GLU A 9 15.39 -19.15 -14.20
N ARG A 10 14.10 -19.07 -13.80
CA ARG A 10 13.34 -17.81 -13.66
C ARG A 10 14.02 -16.83 -12.70
N TYR A 11 14.46 -17.30 -11.54
CA TYR A 11 15.05 -16.47 -10.49
C TYR A 11 16.57 -16.46 -10.50
N SER A 12 17.22 -16.99 -11.53
CA SER A 12 18.68 -17.12 -11.64
C SER A 12 19.43 -15.83 -11.29
N ARG A 13 18.92 -14.66 -11.71
CA ARG A 13 19.51 -13.35 -11.42
C ARG A 13 19.34 -12.89 -9.97
N GLN A 14 18.30 -13.34 -9.27
CA GLN A 14 18.12 -13.10 -7.84
C GLN A 14 18.95 -14.08 -7.01
N LEU A 15 19.04 -15.34 -7.45
CA LEU A 15 19.76 -16.40 -6.75
C LEU A 15 21.27 -16.15 -6.62
N ILE A 16 21.88 -15.42 -7.56
CA ILE A 16 23.30 -15.05 -7.47
C ILE A 16 23.59 -13.97 -6.43
N LEU A 17 22.57 -13.26 -5.93
CA LEU A 17 22.76 -12.20 -4.94
C LEU A 17 23.07 -12.82 -3.57
N PRO A 18 24.19 -12.45 -2.91
CA PRO A 18 24.60 -13.04 -1.63
C PRO A 18 23.53 -12.95 -0.53
N ASN A 19 22.78 -11.85 -0.51
CA ASN A 19 21.74 -11.59 0.50
C ASN A 19 20.40 -12.29 0.18
N ILE A 20 20.28 -12.93 -0.99
CA ILE A 20 19.11 -13.71 -1.39
C ILE A 20 19.51 -15.20 -1.41
N GLY A 21 20.25 -15.64 -2.43
CA GLY A 21 20.56 -17.05 -2.62
C GLY A 21 19.31 -17.94 -2.70
N GLY A 22 19.50 -19.26 -2.71
CA GLY A 22 18.38 -20.22 -2.68
C GLY A 22 17.46 -20.02 -1.46
N LYS A 23 18.03 -19.83 -0.27
CA LYS A 23 17.26 -19.65 0.97
C LYS A 23 16.41 -18.38 0.97
N GLY A 24 16.92 -17.28 0.44
CA GLY A 24 16.17 -16.03 0.33
C GLY A 24 15.04 -16.13 -0.67
N GLN A 25 15.28 -16.77 -1.83
CA GLN A 25 14.23 -17.02 -2.81
C GLN A 25 13.14 -17.93 -2.25
N GLU A 26 13.49 -18.95 -1.47
CA GLU A 26 12.52 -19.78 -0.75
C GLU A 26 11.66 -18.94 0.21
N LYS A 27 12.23 -17.96 0.92
CA LYS A 27 11.44 -17.06 1.78
C LYS A 27 10.46 -16.23 0.96
N ILE A 28 10.91 -15.69 -0.18
CA ILE A 28 10.06 -14.90 -1.09
C ILE A 28 8.89 -15.76 -1.60
N LEU A 29 9.17 -16.98 -2.07
CA LEU A 29 8.15 -17.92 -2.55
C LEU A 29 7.17 -18.38 -1.47
N ASN A 30 7.54 -18.36 -0.20
CA ASN A 30 6.64 -18.72 0.90
C ASN A 30 5.88 -17.51 1.47
N ALA A 31 6.23 -16.29 1.08
CA ALA A 31 5.63 -15.08 1.61
C ALA A 31 4.24 -14.81 1.02
N LYS A 32 3.38 -14.24 1.85
CA LYS A 32 2.03 -13.78 1.51
C LYS A 32 1.94 -12.29 1.71
N VAL A 33 1.69 -11.54 0.63
CA VAL A 33 1.59 -10.07 0.68
C VAL A 33 0.18 -9.62 0.28
N LEU A 34 -0.42 -8.73 1.08
CA LEU A 34 -1.67 -8.07 0.72
C LEU A 34 -1.38 -6.69 0.14
N VAL A 35 -1.84 -6.42 -1.08
CA VAL A 35 -1.77 -5.11 -1.73
C VAL A 35 -3.13 -4.45 -1.71
N ILE A 36 -3.24 -3.34 -1.00
CA ILE A 36 -4.47 -2.55 -0.86
C ILE A 36 -4.44 -1.41 -1.87
N GLY A 37 -5.36 -1.46 -2.83
CA GLY A 37 -5.40 -0.60 -4.00
C GLY A 37 -4.56 -1.17 -5.14
N ALA A 38 -5.17 -1.36 -6.32
CA ALA A 38 -4.52 -1.70 -7.58
C ALA A 38 -4.21 -0.45 -8.43
N GLY A 39 -4.23 0.74 -7.79
CA GLY A 39 -4.01 2.03 -8.42
C GLY A 39 -2.53 2.36 -8.69
N GLY A 40 -2.18 3.64 -8.63
CA GLY A 40 -0.86 4.12 -9.05
C GLY A 40 0.31 3.59 -8.22
N LEU A 41 0.11 3.38 -6.92
CA LEU A 41 1.12 2.82 -6.01
C LEU A 41 1.12 1.29 -6.04
N GLY A 42 -0.07 0.67 -5.95
CA GLY A 42 -0.21 -0.79 -5.96
C GLY A 42 0.19 -1.44 -7.28
N SER A 43 0.06 -0.73 -8.42
CA SER A 43 0.49 -1.20 -9.73
C SER A 43 1.98 -1.59 -9.77
N PRO A 44 2.94 -0.65 -9.63
CA PRO A 44 4.37 -0.98 -9.62
C PRO A 44 4.74 -1.92 -8.46
N ALA A 45 4.11 -1.76 -7.28
CA ALA A 45 4.40 -2.63 -6.15
C ALA A 45 4.08 -4.11 -6.47
N SER A 46 2.86 -4.38 -6.92
CA SER A 46 2.43 -5.75 -7.25
C SER A 46 3.21 -6.35 -8.42
N LEU A 47 3.55 -5.56 -9.45
CA LEU A 47 4.36 -5.99 -10.58
C LEU A 47 5.74 -6.51 -10.13
N TYR A 48 6.44 -5.76 -9.28
CA TYR A 48 7.75 -6.17 -8.78
C TYR A 48 7.69 -7.32 -7.77
N LEU A 49 6.67 -7.36 -6.91
CA LEU A 49 6.47 -8.49 -5.99
C LEU A 49 6.17 -9.79 -6.73
N ALA A 50 5.32 -9.74 -7.76
CA ALA A 50 5.04 -10.89 -8.62
C ALA A 50 6.28 -11.36 -9.38
N SER A 51 7.04 -10.41 -9.95
CA SER A 51 8.29 -10.69 -10.66
C SER A 51 9.37 -11.27 -9.74
N ALA A 52 9.42 -10.82 -8.48
CA ALA A 52 10.30 -11.35 -7.45
C ALA A 52 9.93 -12.77 -7.02
N GLY A 53 8.70 -13.21 -7.29
CA GLY A 53 8.22 -14.54 -6.94
C GLY A 53 7.57 -14.61 -5.57
N VAL A 54 6.97 -13.53 -5.07
CA VAL A 54 6.15 -13.60 -3.85
C VAL A 54 5.03 -14.62 -4.08
N GLY A 55 5.02 -15.68 -3.27
CA GLY A 55 4.19 -16.87 -3.54
C GLY A 55 2.70 -16.62 -3.56
N LYS A 56 2.20 -15.72 -2.70
CA LYS A 56 0.80 -15.32 -2.67
C LYS A 56 0.65 -13.82 -2.58
N ILE A 57 -0.10 -13.24 -3.52
CA ILE A 57 -0.43 -11.82 -3.52
C ILE A 57 -1.94 -11.65 -3.49
N GLY A 58 -2.46 -11.07 -2.41
CA GLY A 58 -3.83 -10.59 -2.34
C GLY A 58 -3.92 -9.19 -2.91
N ILE A 59 -4.95 -8.89 -3.70
CA ILE A 59 -5.18 -7.54 -4.26
C ILE A 59 -6.58 -7.10 -3.89
N VAL A 60 -6.70 -5.98 -3.18
CA VAL A 60 -7.99 -5.42 -2.79
C VAL A 60 -8.24 -4.12 -3.52
N ASP A 61 -9.29 -4.06 -4.32
CA ASP A 61 -9.74 -2.84 -5.00
C ASP A 61 -11.20 -3.02 -5.41
N SER A 62 -12.02 -1.98 -5.27
CA SER A 62 -13.44 -1.99 -5.64
C SER A 62 -13.72 -1.40 -7.02
N ASP A 63 -12.72 -0.77 -7.63
CA ASP A 63 -12.91 0.06 -8.80
C ASP A 63 -12.75 -0.73 -10.11
N LYS A 64 -13.11 -0.07 -11.20
CA LYS A 64 -12.83 -0.52 -12.57
C LYS A 64 -11.66 0.25 -13.18
N VAL A 65 -11.07 -0.33 -14.21
CA VAL A 65 -10.01 0.33 -15.00
C VAL A 65 -10.63 1.46 -15.83
N GLU A 66 -10.04 2.65 -15.77
CA GLU A 66 -10.45 3.83 -16.52
C GLU A 66 -9.28 4.42 -17.32
N VAL A 67 -9.56 5.04 -18.47
CA VAL A 67 -8.52 5.57 -19.37
C VAL A 67 -7.68 6.67 -18.71
N ASN A 68 -8.31 7.57 -17.95
CA ASN A 68 -7.65 8.67 -17.22
C ASN A 68 -6.66 8.17 -16.14
N ASN A 69 -6.73 6.89 -15.80
CA ASN A 69 -5.89 6.26 -14.80
C ASN A 69 -4.67 5.56 -15.39
N LEU A 70 -4.67 5.25 -16.69
CA LEU A 70 -3.60 4.49 -17.36
C LEU A 70 -2.25 5.21 -17.39
N GLN A 71 -2.22 6.53 -17.24
CA GLN A 71 -0.95 7.30 -17.16
C GLN A 71 -0.08 6.93 -15.94
N ARG A 72 -0.68 6.31 -14.91
CA ARG A 72 0.02 5.92 -13.67
C ARG A 72 -0.25 4.49 -13.20
N GLN A 73 -1.31 3.84 -13.68
CA GLN A 73 -1.72 2.49 -13.27
C GLN A 73 -1.20 1.44 -14.24
N ILE A 74 0.13 1.25 -14.25
CA ILE A 74 0.86 0.47 -15.26
C ILE A 74 0.62 -1.04 -15.21
N VAL A 75 -0.09 -1.55 -14.19
CA VAL A 75 -0.54 -2.95 -14.17
C VAL A 75 -1.72 -3.18 -15.12
N HIS A 76 -2.41 -2.11 -15.52
CA HIS A 76 -3.55 -2.15 -16.44
C HIS A 76 -3.15 -1.69 -17.85
N SER A 77 -4.05 -1.94 -18.80
CA SER A 77 -3.90 -1.54 -20.21
C SER A 77 -5.20 -1.01 -20.78
N THR A 78 -5.13 -0.34 -21.94
CA THR A 78 -6.30 0.12 -22.71
C THR A 78 -7.28 -1.01 -23.01
N SER A 79 -6.80 -2.23 -23.26
CA SER A 79 -7.65 -3.40 -23.53
C SER A 79 -8.42 -3.91 -22.31
N THR A 80 -8.08 -3.44 -21.10
CA THR A 80 -8.74 -3.84 -19.85
C THR A 80 -9.66 -2.76 -19.27
N VAL A 81 -9.84 -1.63 -19.97
CA VAL A 81 -10.77 -0.57 -19.55
C VAL A 81 -12.17 -1.14 -19.34
N GLY A 82 -12.80 -0.77 -18.22
CA GLY A 82 -14.12 -1.27 -17.80
C GLY A 82 -14.10 -2.59 -17.03
N LYS A 83 -13.00 -3.35 -17.03
CA LYS A 83 -12.84 -4.52 -16.15
C LYS A 83 -12.60 -4.09 -14.69
N PRO A 84 -13.02 -4.88 -13.69
CA PRO A 84 -12.56 -4.68 -12.32
C PRO A 84 -11.03 -4.65 -12.24
N LYS A 85 -10.47 -3.70 -11.47
CA LYS A 85 -9.01 -3.55 -11.37
C LYS A 85 -8.34 -4.80 -10.84
N VAL A 86 -8.94 -5.47 -9.86
CA VAL A 86 -8.37 -6.70 -9.28
C VAL A 86 -8.25 -7.83 -10.32
N ASP A 87 -9.20 -7.93 -11.25
CA ASP A 87 -9.19 -8.95 -12.31
C ASP A 87 -8.16 -8.61 -13.38
N SER A 88 -8.12 -7.34 -13.82
CA SER A 88 -7.09 -6.85 -14.75
C SER A 88 -5.67 -7.04 -14.18
N ALA A 89 -5.47 -6.72 -12.90
CA ALA A 89 -4.20 -6.94 -12.23
C ALA A 89 -3.86 -8.44 -12.16
N LYS A 90 -4.81 -9.30 -11.78
CA LYS A 90 -4.60 -10.75 -11.76
C LYS A 90 -4.17 -11.31 -13.12
N GLU A 91 -4.86 -10.94 -14.20
CA GLU A 91 -4.49 -11.33 -15.56
C GLU A 91 -3.04 -10.92 -15.88
N ARG A 92 -2.67 -9.67 -15.58
CA ARG A 92 -1.33 -9.14 -15.86
C ARG A 92 -0.24 -9.82 -15.03
N LEU A 93 -0.46 -10.03 -13.74
CA LEU A 93 0.55 -10.62 -12.84
C LEU A 93 0.76 -12.10 -13.14
N ASN A 94 -0.29 -12.85 -13.45
CA ASN A 94 -0.16 -14.25 -13.88
C ASN A 94 0.58 -14.37 -15.23
N ALA A 95 0.42 -13.39 -16.13
CA ALA A 95 1.18 -13.35 -17.37
C ALA A 95 2.68 -13.09 -17.15
N ILE A 96 3.05 -12.43 -16.06
CA ILE A 96 4.46 -12.20 -15.66
C ILE A 96 5.02 -13.46 -14.98
N ASN A 97 4.27 -14.00 -14.03
CA ASN A 97 4.69 -15.14 -13.24
C ASN A 97 3.48 -16.07 -12.98
N PRO A 98 3.35 -17.17 -13.73
CA PRO A 98 2.22 -18.08 -13.59
C PRO A 98 2.33 -19.01 -12.38
N GLU A 99 3.46 -19.03 -11.66
CA GLU A 99 3.70 -19.95 -10.54
C GLU A 99 3.23 -19.39 -9.18
N ILE A 100 2.81 -18.12 -9.12
CA ILE A 100 2.34 -17.47 -7.89
C ILE A 100 0.81 -17.49 -7.81
N GLU A 101 0.28 -17.44 -6.59
CA GLU A 101 -1.15 -17.34 -6.33
C GLU A 101 -1.57 -15.87 -6.25
N ILE A 102 -2.45 -15.42 -7.16
CA ILE A 102 -3.08 -14.10 -7.08
C ILE A 102 -4.54 -14.23 -6.62
N VAL A 103 -4.86 -13.60 -5.49
CA VAL A 103 -6.20 -13.58 -4.89
C VAL A 103 -6.85 -12.21 -5.05
N PRO A 104 -7.86 -12.06 -5.93
CA PRO A 104 -8.56 -10.80 -6.12
C PRO A 104 -9.67 -10.64 -5.06
N PHE A 105 -9.72 -9.49 -4.42
CA PHE A 105 -10.80 -9.06 -3.53
C PHE A 105 -11.48 -7.84 -4.17
N ASN A 106 -12.50 -8.10 -5.00
CA ASN A 106 -13.30 -7.06 -5.65
C ASN A 106 -14.32 -6.48 -4.67
N LEU A 107 -13.85 -5.72 -3.67
CA LEU A 107 -14.66 -5.15 -2.60
C LEU A 107 -14.04 -3.87 -2.06
N ARG A 108 -14.88 -3.04 -1.42
CA ARG A 108 -14.41 -1.90 -0.63
C ARG A 108 -13.92 -2.41 0.72
N LEU A 109 -12.72 -2.01 1.14
CA LEU A 109 -12.26 -2.29 2.50
C LEU A 109 -13.07 -1.46 3.51
N THR A 110 -13.51 -2.14 4.56
CA THR A 110 -14.25 -1.53 5.68
C THR A 110 -13.76 -2.14 6.99
N SER A 111 -14.11 -1.47 8.09
CA SER A 111 -13.94 -1.97 9.46
C SER A 111 -14.50 -3.38 9.65
N ALA A 112 -15.56 -3.74 8.92
CA ALA A 112 -16.23 -5.04 9.03
C ALA A 112 -15.49 -6.19 8.33
N ASN A 113 -14.61 -5.93 7.35
CA ASN A 113 -13.98 -6.99 6.56
C ASN A 113 -12.45 -7.04 6.65
N ILE A 114 -11.78 -5.93 6.99
CA ILE A 114 -10.32 -5.83 6.87
C ILE A 114 -9.60 -6.83 7.78
N MET A 115 -10.08 -7.05 9.00
CA MET A 115 -9.44 -7.97 9.95
C MET A 115 -9.44 -9.42 9.44
N ASP A 116 -10.52 -9.83 8.78
CA ASP A 116 -10.62 -11.16 8.19
C ASP A 116 -9.72 -11.35 6.97
N ILE A 117 -9.43 -10.27 6.24
CA ILE A 117 -8.55 -10.32 5.07
C ILE A 117 -7.09 -10.30 5.52
N ILE A 118 -6.67 -9.34 6.35
CA ILE A 118 -5.24 -9.12 6.67
C ILE A 118 -4.62 -10.26 7.50
N LYS A 119 -5.42 -11.04 8.23
CA LYS A 119 -4.92 -12.10 9.11
C LYS A 119 -4.10 -13.16 8.37
N ASP A 120 -4.43 -13.42 7.11
CA ASP A 120 -3.82 -14.46 6.28
C ASP A 120 -2.53 -14.02 5.54
N TYR A 121 -2.09 -12.77 5.73
CA TYR A 121 -0.93 -12.20 5.05
C TYR A 121 0.19 -11.84 6.03
N ASP A 122 1.45 -11.92 5.58
CA ASP A 122 2.63 -11.67 6.40
C ASP A 122 2.94 -10.18 6.53
N ILE A 123 2.62 -9.41 5.50
CA ILE A 123 2.85 -7.96 5.39
C ILE A 123 1.83 -7.35 4.42
N VAL A 124 1.44 -6.11 4.71
CA VAL A 124 0.49 -5.32 3.93
C VAL A 124 1.21 -4.20 3.18
N VAL A 125 0.78 -3.90 1.96
CA VAL A 125 1.15 -2.72 1.18
C VAL A 125 -0.07 -1.82 1.09
N ASP A 126 0.03 -0.60 1.61
CA ASP A 126 -1.01 0.42 1.44
C ASP A 126 -0.68 1.28 0.22
N GLY A 127 -1.35 0.96 -0.89
CA GLY A 127 -1.35 1.73 -2.13
C GLY A 127 -2.60 2.58 -2.31
N SER A 128 -3.37 2.83 -1.24
CA SER A 128 -4.61 3.60 -1.30
C SER A 128 -4.37 5.11 -1.48
N ASP A 129 -5.30 5.75 -2.16
CA ASP A 129 -5.21 7.16 -2.58
C ASP A 129 -6.08 8.11 -1.76
N ASN A 130 -6.70 7.62 -0.68
CA ASN A 130 -7.59 8.40 0.18
C ASN A 130 -7.27 8.21 1.67
N PHE A 131 -7.45 9.26 2.46
CA PHE A 131 -7.16 9.23 3.89
C PHE A 131 -7.99 8.20 4.68
N PRO A 132 -9.31 8.06 4.48
CA PRO A 132 -10.09 7.07 5.22
C PRO A 132 -9.51 5.66 5.18
N THR A 133 -9.09 5.20 3.99
CA THR A 133 -8.49 3.87 3.82
C THR A 133 -7.13 3.80 4.52
N ARG A 134 -6.27 4.83 4.40
CA ARG A 134 -4.95 4.85 5.06
C ARG A 134 -5.04 4.71 6.57
N PHE A 135 -5.98 5.41 7.20
CA PHE A 135 -6.22 5.32 8.64
C PHE A 135 -6.78 3.94 9.02
N LEU A 136 -7.78 3.43 8.28
CA LEU A 136 -8.33 2.10 8.50
C LEU A 136 -7.25 1.00 8.41
N VAL A 137 -6.43 1.03 7.36
CA VAL A 137 -5.36 0.06 7.12
C VAL A 137 -4.30 0.15 8.20
N ASN A 138 -3.87 1.36 8.58
CA ASN A 138 -2.95 1.55 9.68
C ASN A 138 -3.48 0.93 10.97
N ASP A 139 -4.70 1.28 11.36
CA ASP A 139 -5.26 0.86 12.63
C ASP A 139 -5.47 -0.65 12.66
N ALA A 140 -5.98 -1.23 11.58
CA ALA A 140 -6.12 -2.69 11.45
C ALA A 140 -4.76 -3.39 11.52
N CYS A 141 -3.73 -2.87 10.86
CA CYS A 141 -2.38 -3.43 10.93
C CYS A 141 -1.78 -3.32 12.34
N VAL A 142 -1.97 -2.20 13.04
CA VAL A 142 -1.51 -2.05 14.42
C VAL A 142 -2.21 -3.04 15.35
N LEU A 143 -3.54 -3.13 15.28
CA LEU A 143 -4.34 -4.04 16.13
C LEU A 143 -4.04 -5.52 15.83
N ALA A 144 -3.87 -5.88 14.56
CA ALA A 144 -3.53 -7.25 14.13
C ALA A 144 -2.04 -7.57 14.21
N LYS A 145 -1.20 -6.61 14.62
CA LYS A 145 0.28 -6.71 14.62
C LYS A 145 0.86 -7.12 13.26
N LYS A 146 0.29 -6.59 12.17
CA LYS A 146 0.75 -6.82 10.80
C LYS A 146 1.70 -5.71 10.36
N PRO A 147 2.91 -6.05 9.88
CA PRO A 147 3.79 -5.10 9.21
C PRO A 147 3.08 -4.41 8.04
N LEU A 148 3.41 -3.14 7.82
CA LEU A 148 2.78 -2.32 6.80
C LEU A 148 3.84 -1.48 6.05
N SER A 149 3.85 -1.57 4.73
CA SER A 149 4.58 -0.69 3.82
C SER A 149 3.63 0.36 3.27
N HIS A 150 3.68 1.58 3.80
CA HIS A 150 2.78 2.67 3.44
C HIS A 150 3.43 3.62 2.44
N GLY A 151 2.65 4.02 1.44
CA GLY A 151 3.02 5.01 0.43
C GLY A 151 1.99 6.12 0.32
N GLY A 152 2.47 7.34 0.08
CA GLY A 152 1.62 8.49 -0.22
C GLY A 152 2.19 9.29 -1.37
N ILE A 153 1.33 9.87 -2.20
CA ILE A 153 1.75 10.70 -3.34
C ILE A 153 0.83 11.91 -3.47
N PHE A 154 1.38 13.02 -3.90
CA PHE A 154 0.66 14.27 -4.13
C PHE A 154 1.43 15.13 -5.13
N ARG A 155 0.83 15.45 -6.29
CA ARG A 155 1.44 16.26 -7.36
C ARG A 155 2.80 15.75 -7.85
N PHE A 156 3.90 16.29 -7.31
CA PHE A 156 5.28 15.93 -7.64
C PHE A 156 6.01 15.26 -6.46
N ASP A 157 5.35 15.15 -5.31
CA ASP A 157 5.91 14.63 -4.08
C ASP A 157 5.42 13.21 -3.80
N GLY A 158 6.34 12.40 -3.31
CA GLY A 158 6.10 11.04 -2.89
C GLY A 158 6.65 10.79 -1.50
N GLN A 159 6.02 9.89 -0.75
CA GLN A 159 6.46 9.52 0.58
C GLN A 159 6.32 8.02 0.84
N ALA A 160 7.23 7.44 1.61
CA ALA A 160 7.18 6.04 2.02
C ALA A 160 7.65 5.86 3.47
N ILE A 161 7.00 4.95 4.19
CA ILE A 161 7.38 4.54 5.55
C ILE A 161 7.05 3.05 5.76
N THR A 162 7.89 2.35 6.50
CA THR A 162 7.60 0.98 6.96
C THR A 162 7.20 1.02 8.42
N ILE A 163 6.07 0.40 8.73
CA ILE A 163 5.50 0.33 10.06
C ILE A 163 5.60 -1.12 10.54
N LEU A 164 6.30 -1.32 11.66
CA LEU A 164 6.32 -2.55 12.43
C LEU A 164 5.54 -2.32 13.73
N PRO A 165 4.29 -2.78 13.83
CA PRO A 165 3.48 -2.58 15.03
C PRO A 165 4.18 -3.00 16.31
N GLY A 166 4.13 -2.14 17.33
CA GLY A 166 4.83 -2.34 18.59
C GLY A 166 6.27 -1.81 18.60
N GLU A 167 6.98 -1.88 17.47
CA GLU A 167 8.40 -1.55 17.36
C GLU A 167 8.65 -0.13 16.82
N SER A 168 7.93 0.29 15.78
CA SER A 168 8.14 1.60 15.12
C SER A 168 6.99 2.58 15.35
N ALA A 169 7.17 3.82 14.89
CA ALA A 169 6.06 4.74 14.67
C ALA A 169 5.03 4.12 13.70
N CYS A 170 3.74 4.34 13.97
CA CYS A 170 2.65 4.01 13.04
C CYS A 170 2.21 5.27 12.28
N TYR A 171 1.28 5.14 11.33
CA TYR A 171 0.78 6.28 10.55
C TYR A 171 0.20 7.39 11.45
N ARG A 172 -0.51 7.02 12.51
CA ARG A 172 -1.06 7.96 13.49
C ARG A 172 -0.01 8.68 14.34
N CYS A 173 1.22 8.16 14.43
CA CYS A 173 2.31 8.91 15.04
C CYS A 173 2.74 10.10 14.17
N LEU A 174 2.51 10.05 12.84
CA LEU A 174 2.74 11.18 11.94
C LEU A 174 1.50 12.07 11.85
N PHE A 175 0.32 11.46 11.72
CA PHE A 175 -0.95 12.13 11.49
C PHE A 175 -1.97 11.63 12.53
N PRO A 176 -2.08 12.28 13.70
CA PRO A 176 -2.91 11.77 14.80
C PRO A 176 -4.37 11.52 14.41
N GLU A 177 -4.92 12.39 13.56
CA GLU A 177 -6.31 12.36 13.11
C GLU A 177 -6.41 12.56 11.59
N PRO A 178 -7.45 12.01 10.94
CA PRO A 178 -7.70 12.27 9.53
C PRO A 178 -7.94 13.77 9.29
N PRO A 179 -7.50 14.32 8.15
CA PRO A 179 -7.79 15.71 7.82
C PRO A 179 -9.30 15.93 7.69
N PRO A 180 -9.81 17.12 8.04
CA PRO A 180 -11.19 17.50 7.80
C PRO A 180 -11.62 17.29 6.34
N PRO A 181 -12.90 16.99 6.10
CA PRO A 181 -13.43 16.81 4.75
C PRO A 181 -13.16 18.01 3.85
N GLY A 182 -12.68 17.76 2.63
CA GLY A 182 -12.42 18.81 1.65
C GLY A 182 -11.19 19.68 1.93
N LEU A 183 -10.46 19.47 3.03
CA LEU A 183 -9.25 20.25 3.33
C LEU A 183 -8.07 19.88 2.41
N VAL A 184 -7.96 18.60 2.07
CA VAL A 184 -6.88 18.07 1.23
C VAL A 184 -7.50 17.47 -0.03
N PRO A 185 -7.16 17.97 -1.23
CA PRO A 185 -7.69 17.44 -2.48
C PRO A 185 -7.19 16.00 -2.69
N SER A 186 -8.04 15.16 -3.26
CA SER A 186 -7.68 13.82 -3.69
C SER A 186 -6.63 13.86 -4.80
N CYS A 187 -6.00 12.71 -5.08
CA CYS A 187 -5.09 12.60 -6.23
C CYS A 187 -5.79 12.92 -7.57
N GLN A 188 -7.10 12.67 -7.67
CA GLN A 188 -7.89 12.98 -8.86
C GLN A 188 -8.11 14.49 -9.00
N GLU A 189 -8.27 15.22 -7.91
CA GLU A 189 -8.48 16.67 -7.89
C GLU A 189 -7.18 17.46 -8.01
N ALA A 190 -6.11 17.01 -7.35
CA ALA A 190 -4.84 17.71 -7.31
C ALA A 190 -3.95 17.49 -8.54
N GLY A 191 -4.19 16.41 -9.29
CA GLY A 191 -3.30 15.89 -10.30
C GLY A 191 -2.06 15.18 -9.71
N ILE A 192 -1.48 14.27 -10.49
CA ILE A 192 -0.32 13.48 -10.08
C ILE A 192 0.53 13.12 -11.29
N LEU A 193 1.85 13.33 -11.17
CA LEU A 193 2.83 12.85 -12.13
C LEU A 193 3.03 11.33 -11.95
N GLY A 194 2.65 10.53 -12.93
CA GLY A 194 2.61 9.06 -12.81
C GLY A 194 3.94 8.40 -12.40
N VAL A 195 5.09 8.97 -12.78
CA VAL A 195 6.40 8.43 -12.38
C VAL A 195 6.63 8.48 -10.86
N VAL A 196 6.03 9.45 -10.15
CA VAL A 196 6.10 9.52 -8.68
C VAL A 196 5.45 8.27 -8.08
N ALA A 197 4.30 7.87 -8.61
CA ALA A 197 3.61 6.65 -8.18
C ALA A 197 4.46 5.40 -8.48
N GLY A 198 5.09 5.36 -9.66
CA GLY A 198 6.07 4.34 -10.05
C GLY A 198 7.21 4.17 -9.05
N ILE A 199 7.87 5.29 -8.70
CA ILE A 199 9.01 5.32 -7.78
C ILE A 199 8.59 4.88 -6.37
N ILE A 200 7.54 5.49 -5.81
CA ILE A 200 7.11 5.18 -4.44
C ILE A 200 6.59 3.75 -4.33
N GLY A 201 5.80 3.26 -5.29
CA GLY A 201 5.32 1.88 -5.23
C GLY A 201 6.44 0.84 -5.42
N THR A 202 7.49 1.17 -6.19
CA THR A 202 8.69 0.31 -6.26
C THR A 202 9.47 0.33 -4.93
N ILE A 203 9.55 1.48 -4.26
CA ILE A 203 10.11 1.56 -2.90
C ILE A 203 9.29 0.71 -1.93
N GLN A 204 7.95 0.75 -2.01
CA GLN A 204 7.10 -0.09 -1.17
C GLN A 204 7.36 -1.59 -1.37
N ALA A 205 7.50 -2.05 -2.62
CA ALA A 205 7.87 -3.43 -2.92
C ALA A 205 9.26 -3.78 -2.39
N ASN A 206 10.23 -2.87 -2.50
CA ASN A 206 11.57 -3.06 -1.93
C ASN A 206 11.53 -3.21 -0.41
N GLU A 207 10.73 -2.41 0.31
CA GLU A 207 10.56 -2.56 1.76
C GLU A 207 9.94 -3.92 2.13
N VAL A 208 8.97 -4.39 1.36
CA VAL A 208 8.37 -5.73 1.53
C VAL A 208 9.42 -6.83 1.34
N LEU A 209 10.21 -6.77 0.27
CA LEU A 209 11.25 -7.77 0.01
C LEU A 209 12.34 -7.77 1.09
N LYS A 210 12.78 -6.59 1.54
CA LYS A 210 13.71 -6.47 2.68
C LYS A 210 13.15 -7.10 3.95
N TYR A 211 11.88 -6.83 4.25
CA TYR A 211 11.19 -7.42 5.39
C TYR A 211 11.17 -8.95 5.32
N ILE A 212 10.74 -9.52 4.18
CA ILE A 212 10.68 -10.98 3.95
C ILE A 212 12.08 -11.61 4.08
N LEU A 213 13.09 -10.99 3.45
CA LEU A 213 14.46 -11.50 3.45
C LEU A 213 15.14 -11.35 4.81
N LYS A 214 14.65 -10.42 5.65
CA LYS A 214 15.29 -9.95 6.90
C LYS A 214 16.67 -9.37 6.60
N THR A 215 16.74 -8.45 5.63
CA THR A 215 17.99 -7.84 5.16
C THR A 215 17.84 -6.34 4.93
N GLY A 216 18.97 -5.63 5.04
CA GLY A 216 19.02 -4.18 4.94
C GLY A 216 18.25 -3.47 6.06
N ASP A 217 18.14 -2.15 5.94
CA ASP A 217 17.44 -1.32 6.92
C ASP A 217 16.08 -0.89 6.38
N LEU A 218 15.01 -1.25 7.08
CA LEU A 218 13.66 -0.81 6.73
C LEU A 218 13.50 0.71 6.91
N LEU A 219 12.46 1.28 6.30
CA LEU A 219 12.01 2.65 6.54
C LEU A 219 11.23 2.78 7.87
N THR A 220 11.66 2.06 8.90
CA THR A 220 11.08 2.14 10.25
C THR A 220 11.60 3.38 10.99
N GLY A 221 10.69 4.16 11.56
CA GLY A 221 11.05 5.37 12.33
C GLY A 221 11.60 6.53 11.47
N ARG A 222 11.41 6.46 10.15
CA ARG A 222 11.82 7.50 9.21
C ARG A 222 10.89 7.54 8.00
N LEU A 223 10.45 8.74 7.64
CA LEU A 223 9.68 9.01 6.43
C LEU A 223 10.66 9.35 5.31
N LEU A 224 10.68 8.53 4.26
CA LEU A 224 11.33 8.89 3.01
C LEU A 224 10.42 9.86 2.25
N VAL A 225 10.97 10.96 1.77
CA VAL A 225 10.29 11.96 0.95
C VAL A 225 11.07 12.10 -0.36
N PHE A 226 10.37 12.03 -1.47
CA PHE A 226 10.89 12.21 -2.82
C PHE A 226 10.20 13.40 -3.47
N ASN A 227 10.97 14.29 -4.11
CA ASN A 227 10.43 15.37 -4.94
C ASN A 227 10.88 15.17 -6.39
N ALA A 228 9.93 15.10 -7.32
CA ALA A 228 10.22 14.82 -8.72
C ALA A 228 10.76 16.01 -9.52
N LEU A 229 10.59 17.25 -9.04
CA LEU A 229 11.05 18.43 -9.77
C LEU A 229 12.56 18.60 -9.68
N ASP A 230 13.14 18.30 -8.51
CA ASP A 230 14.58 18.36 -8.28
C ASP A 230 15.24 16.97 -8.16
N SER A 231 14.45 15.89 -8.24
CA SER A 231 14.89 14.50 -8.07
C SER A 231 15.58 14.23 -6.72
N SER A 232 15.20 14.96 -5.67
CA SER A 232 15.79 14.80 -4.35
C SER A 232 15.10 13.73 -3.51
N PHE A 233 15.89 13.09 -2.64
CA PHE A 233 15.42 12.20 -1.59
C PHE A 233 15.82 12.77 -0.22
N ARG A 234 14.85 12.92 0.67
CA ARG A 234 15.06 13.32 2.07
C ARG A 234 14.53 12.24 3.00
N GLN A 235 15.22 12.00 4.11
CA GLN A 235 14.69 11.18 5.21
C GLN A 235 14.39 12.08 6.41
N VAL A 236 13.17 11.99 6.92
CA VAL A 236 12.72 12.71 8.11
C VAL A 236 12.56 11.69 9.24
N LYS A 237 13.19 11.92 10.39
CA LYS A 237 13.01 11.03 11.56
C LYS A 237 11.57 11.13 12.06
N VAL A 238 10.98 9.98 12.36
CA VAL A 238 9.62 9.86 12.91
C VAL A 238 9.71 9.01 14.17
N PRO A 239 9.81 9.62 15.37
CA PRO A 239 9.76 8.87 16.61
C PRO A 239 8.37 8.29 16.84
N LYS A 240 8.30 7.14 17.51
CA LYS A 240 7.04 6.60 18.01
C LYS A 240 6.49 7.55 19.08
N ASP A 241 5.26 8.00 18.92
CA ASP A 241 4.59 8.86 19.89
C ASP A 241 4.05 8.03 21.07
N PRO A 242 4.50 8.26 22.33
CA PRO A 242 3.98 7.58 23.51
C PRO A 242 2.49 7.80 23.75
N ASN A 243 1.93 8.90 23.24
CA ASN A 243 0.52 9.27 23.37
C ASN A 243 -0.28 8.95 22.09
N CYS A 244 0.30 8.20 21.14
CA CYS A 244 -0.39 7.84 19.93
C CYS A 244 -1.71 7.13 20.24
N PRO A 245 -2.84 7.57 19.64
CA PRO A 245 -4.16 7.05 20.01
C PRO A 245 -4.35 5.57 19.67
N VAL A 246 -3.51 4.96 18.82
CA VAL A 246 -3.61 3.52 18.48
C VAL A 246 -2.45 2.67 18.99
N CYS A 247 -1.21 3.19 19.05
CA CYS A 247 -0.03 2.41 19.44
C CYS A 247 0.76 2.96 20.64
N GLY A 248 0.22 3.99 21.30
CA GLY A 248 0.75 4.60 22.51
C GLY A 248 0.54 3.75 23.76
N LYS A 249 0.93 4.26 24.93
CA LYS A 249 0.81 3.54 26.20
C LYS A 249 -0.63 3.36 26.68
N ASN A 250 -1.49 4.33 26.34
CA ASN A 250 -2.91 4.34 26.70
C ASN A 250 -3.74 4.58 25.42
N PRO A 251 -3.91 3.56 24.55
CA PRO A 251 -4.59 3.73 23.28
C PRO A 251 -6.09 4.03 23.49
N THR A 252 -6.61 4.99 22.72
CA THR A 252 -8.04 5.33 22.67
C THR A 252 -8.75 4.70 21.48
N VAL A 253 -8.02 4.38 20.40
CA VAL A 253 -8.50 3.62 19.25
C VAL A 253 -8.25 2.14 19.53
N THR A 254 -9.31 1.44 19.94
CA THR A 254 -9.29 0.00 20.26
C THR A 254 -10.13 -0.84 19.30
N GLU A 255 -10.99 -0.19 18.52
CA GLU A 255 -11.85 -0.80 17.52
C GLU A 255 -11.71 -0.06 16.18
N LEU A 256 -12.09 -0.73 15.09
CA LEU A 256 -12.07 -0.16 13.75
C LEU A 256 -13.38 0.55 13.45
N ILE A 257 -13.28 1.68 12.76
CA ILE A 257 -14.42 2.46 12.29
C ILE A 257 -14.26 2.79 10.81
N ASP A 258 -15.39 3.01 10.13
CA ASP A 258 -15.38 3.48 8.74
C ASP A 258 -15.22 5.00 8.72
N TYR A 259 -13.99 5.47 8.54
CA TYR A 259 -13.63 6.89 8.54
C TYR A 259 -14.39 7.72 7.49
N GLU A 260 -14.92 7.11 6.43
CA GLU A 260 -15.76 7.81 5.44
C GLU A 260 -17.00 8.44 6.09
N GLN A 261 -17.58 7.81 7.09
CA GLN A 261 -18.77 8.31 7.80
C GLN A 261 -18.44 9.52 8.68
N PHE A 262 -17.19 9.68 9.10
CA PHE A 262 -16.70 10.83 9.86
C PHE A 262 -16.15 11.93 8.94
N CYS A 263 -15.60 11.54 7.79
CA CYS A 263 -15.17 12.44 6.75
C CYS A 263 -16.33 12.93 5.86
N GLN A 264 -17.56 12.50 6.08
CA GLN A 264 -18.74 13.02 5.40
C GLN A 264 -19.76 13.50 6.44
N VAL A 265 -19.62 14.74 6.91
CA VAL A 265 -20.70 15.38 7.69
C VAL A 265 -21.03 16.78 7.14
N LYS A 266 -22.20 16.79 6.47
CA LYS A 266 -23.16 17.85 6.13
C LYS A 266 -22.77 18.94 5.11
N PRO A 267 -23.49 19.04 3.96
CA PRO A 267 -23.66 20.33 3.30
C PRO A 267 -24.25 21.30 4.32
N ARG A 268 -23.73 22.53 4.36
CA ARG A 268 -24.43 23.65 5.00
C ARG A 268 -25.88 23.59 4.51
N SER A 269 -26.81 23.34 5.43
CA SER A 269 -28.22 23.62 5.21
C SER A 269 -28.28 25.03 4.67
N ALA A 270 -28.81 25.18 3.44
CA ALA A 270 -29.10 26.48 2.87
C ALA A 270 -29.88 27.25 3.93
N ALA A 271 -29.25 28.28 4.50
CA ALA A 271 -29.96 29.25 5.30
C ALA A 271 -31.03 29.82 4.37
N GLY A 272 -32.29 29.51 4.67
CA GLY A 272 -33.42 30.18 4.06
C GLY A 272 -33.25 31.67 4.29
N GLY A 273 -32.89 32.38 3.23
CA GLY A 273 -33.11 33.82 3.14
C GLY A 273 -34.56 34.02 2.77
N SER A 274 -35.43 34.02 3.78
CA SER A 274 -36.71 34.71 3.74
C SER A 274 -36.49 36.15 4.19
N ASP A 275 -36.91 37.07 3.33
CA ASP A 275 -37.43 38.41 3.59
C ASP A 275 -36.48 39.54 4.04
N GLY A 276 -36.53 40.62 3.26
CA GLY A 276 -35.91 41.93 3.53
C GLY A 276 -35.63 42.71 2.26
#